data_AF-A0A5C4J6R7-F1
#
_entry.id   AF-A0A5C4J6R7-F1
#
_cell.length_a   1.000
_cell.length_b   1.000
_cell.length_c   1.000
_cell.angle_alpha   90.00
_cell.angle_beta   90.00
_cell.angle_gamma   90.00
#
_symmetry.space_group_name_H-M   'P 1'
#
loop_
_entity.id
_entity.type
_entity.pdbx_description
1 polymer ?
#
loop_
_entity_poly.entity_id
_entity_poly.type
_entity_poly.pdbx_seq_one_letter_code
_entity_poly.pdbx_strand_id
1 'polypeptide(L)' 'MSRPAASQRTGCSYTFQRSSAHQPGGAYRVRVTVTWSGTWRGSDGSSGVLPPLTRSRSFRLRVAEAQGLYG' A
#
# COMPACT_ATOMS: atom_id res chain seq x y z
N MET A 1 3.65 -13.95 21.16
CA MET A 1 2.27 -13.90 20.64
C MET A 1 2.23 -12.99 19.43
N SER A 2 1.73 -13.46 18.28
CA SER A 2 1.53 -12.68 17.06
C SER A 2 0.18 -11.95 17.08
N ARG A 3 0.11 -10.72 16.55
CA ARG A 3 -1.16 -9.95 16.46
C ARG A 3 -2.10 -10.52 15.40
N PRO A 4 -3.43 -10.41 15.57
CA PRO A 4 -4.41 -10.77 14.53
C PRO A 4 -4.10 -10.02 13.22
N ALA A 5 -4.34 -10.66 12.07
CA ALA A 5 -4.09 -10.07 10.75
C ALA A 5 -4.81 -8.71 10.56
N ALA A 6 -6.03 -8.57 11.07
CA ALA A 6 -6.77 -7.31 11.04
C ALA A 6 -6.05 -6.16 11.77
N SER A 7 -5.24 -6.49 12.77
CA SER A 7 -4.48 -5.55 13.59
C SER A 7 -3.07 -5.29 13.07
N GLN A 8 -2.64 -5.94 11.99
CA GLN A 8 -1.33 -5.74 11.36
C GLN A 8 -1.47 -4.77 10.17
N ARG A 9 -1.49 -3.46 10.45
CA ARG A 9 -1.62 -2.41 9.43
C ARG A 9 -0.52 -1.36 9.51
N THR A 10 -0.21 -0.79 8.36
CA THR A 10 0.61 0.40 8.19
C THR A 10 -0.21 1.51 7.53
N GLY A 11 0.34 2.72 7.43
CA GLY A 11 -0.31 3.82 6.71
C GLY A 11 -0.53 3.57 5.20
N CYS A 12 0.10 2.53 4.63
CA CYS A 12 -0.06 2.14 3.23
C CYS A 12 -0.89 0.85 3.04
N SER A 13 -1.59 0.37 4.08
CA SER A 13 -2.39 -0.85 4.01
C SER A 13 -3.76 -0.61 3.34
N TYR A 14 -4.15 -1.50 2.43
CA TYR A 14 -5.47 -1.50 1.77
C TYR A 14 -6.16 -2.85 1.93
N THR A 15 -7.49 -2.86 2.07
CA THR A 15 -8.28 -4.09 2.19
C THR A 15 -9.26 -4.22 1.05
N PHE A 16 -9.16 -5.33 0.33
CA PHE A 16 -10.10 -5.72 -0.71
C PHE A 16 -11.32 -6.36 -0.06
N GLN A 17 -12.50 -5.76 -0.26
CA GLN A 17 -13.76 -6.23 0.31
C GLN A 17 -14.43 -7.33 -0.52
N ARG A 18 -13.96 -7.58 -1.75
CA ARG A 18 -14.51 -8.60 -2.65
C ARG A 18 -13.38 -9.41 -3.29
N SER A 19 -13.72 -10.64 -3.67
CA SER A 19 -12.86 -11.47 -4.50
C SER A 19 -12.61 -10.85 -5.87
N SER A 20 -11.44 -11.12 -6.45
CA SER A 20 -11.11 -10.70 -7.81
C SER A 20 -11.71 -11.59 -8.90
N ALA A 21 -12.48 -12.63 -8.54
CA ALA A 21 -13.03 -13.61 -9.46
C ALA A 21 -13.85 -12.99 -10.62
N HIS A 22 -14.62 -11.94 -10.32
CA HIS A 22 -15.45 -11.23 -11.31
C HIS A 22 -14.74 -10.06 -11.99
N GLN A 23 -13.46 -9.84 -11.73
CA GLN A 23 -12.69 -8.81 -12.42
C GLN A 23 -12.21 -9.33 -13.79
N PRO A 24 -12.01 -8.46 -14.79
CA PRO A 24 -11.42 -8.85 -16.06
C PRO A 24 -10.09 -9.60 -15.88
N GLY A 25 -9.99 -10.80 -16.45
CA GLY A 25 -8.82 -11.68 -16.27
C GLY A 25 -8.67 -12.30 -14.87
N GLY A 26 -9.70 -12.20 -14.03
CA GLY A 26 -9.74 -12.74 -12.67
C GLY A 26 -8.78 -12.08 -11.69
N ALA A 27 -8.38 -10.82 -11.94
CA ALA A 27 -7.42 -10.09 -11.12
C ALA A 27 -7.73 -8.59 -11.07
N TYR A 28 -7.43 -7.94 -9.95
CA TYR A 28 -7.40 -6.49 -9.85
C TYR A 28 -6.18 -5.93 -10.58
N ARG A 29 -6.36 -4.83 -11.33
CA ARG A 29 -5.25 -4.04 -11.86
C ARG A 29 -4.85 -2.99 -10.83
N VAL A 30 -3.81 -3.28 -10.06
CA VAL A 30 -3.35 -2.42 -8.97
C VAL A 30 -2.26 -1.48 -9.46
N ARG A 31 -2.33 -0.21 -9.05
CA ARG A 31 -1.24 0.76 -9.12
C ARG A 31 -0.99 1.31 -7.73
N VAL A 32 0.21 1.10 -7.21
CA VAL A 32 0.68 1.70 -5.96
C VAL A 32 1.61 2.85 -6.32
N THR A 33 1.44 3.99 -5.66
CA THR A 33 2.30 5.16 -5.78
C THR A 33 2.79 5.54 -4.39
N VAL A 34 4.10 5.66 -4.23
CA VAL A 34 4.75 6.11 -3.00
C VAL A 34 5.40 7.45 -3.29
N THR A 35 5.07 8.46 -2.49
CA THR A 35 5.66 9.79 -2.57
C THR A 35 6.55 10.00 -1.35
N TRP A 36 7.80 10.34 -1.58
CA TRP A 36 8.78 10.67 -0.55
C TRP A 36 8.96 12.18 -0.51
N SER A 37 8.82 12.77 0.67
CA SER A 37 9.22 14.14 0.95
C SER A 37 10.37 14.12 1.96
N GLY A 38 11.19 15.16 1.93
CA GLY A 38 12.28 15.33 2.88
C GLY A 38 12.60 16.79 3.06
N THR A 39 13.30 17.10 4.13
CA THR A 39 13.85 18.43 4.39
C THR A 39 15.35 18.32 4.58
N TRP A 40 16.07 19.40 4.34
CA TRP A 40 17.51 19.47 4.53
C TRP A 40 17.88 20.65 5.42
N ARG A 41 19.02 20.53 6.09
CA ARG A 41 19.67 21.64 6.81
C ARG A 41 21.14 21.69 6.42
N GLY A 42 21.61 22.89 6.07
CA GLY A 42 23.00 23.20 5.79
C GLY A 42 23.76 23.57 7.06
N SER A 43 25.08 23.38 7.03
CA SER A 43 25.97 23.74 8.14
C SER A 43 26.03 25.24 8.42
N ASP A 44 25.66 26.06 7.44
CA ASP A 44 25.51 27.52 7.51
C ASP A 44 24.19 27.97 8.16
N GLY A 45 23.33 27.04 8.58
CA GLY A 45 22.01 27.32 9.15
C GLY A 45 20.89 27.42 8.12
N SER A 46 21.21 27.37 6.82
CA SER A 46 20.23 27.32 5.75
C SER A 46 19.40 26.03 5.84
N SER A 47 18.15 26.07 5.36
CA SER A 47 17.29 24.88 5.34
C SER A 47 16.25 24.96 4.24
N GLY A 48 15.67 23.82 3.88
CA GLY A 48 14.64 23.79 2.86
C GLY A 48 13.94 22.44 2.72
N VAL A 49 12.98 22.39 1.81
CA VAL A 49 12.25 21.18 1.44
C VAL A 49 12.87 20.61 0.17
N LEU A 50 13.09 19.29 0.15
CA LEU A 50 13.52 18.58 -1.05
C LEU A 50 12.33 18.39 -2.00
N PRO A 51 12.54 18.48 -3.33
CA PRO A 51 11.51 18.10 -4.29
C PRO A 51 11.01 16.68 -4.01
N PRO A 52 9.69 16.45 -4.07
CA PRO A 52 9.13 15.14 -3.76
C PRO A 52 9.55 14.11 -4.81
N LEU A 53 9.95 12.92 -4.35
CA LEU A 53 10.29 11.79 -5.20
C LEU A 53 9.13 10.80 -5.23
N THR A 54 8.59 10.54 -6.42
CA THR A 54 7.48 9.60 -6.60
C THR A 54 7.95 8.30 -7.25
N ARG A 55 7.56 7.16 -6.67
CA ARG A 55 7.74 5.83 -7.28
C ARG A 55 6.41 5.13 -7.42
N SER A 56 6.09 4.69 -8.63
CA SER A 56 4.88 3.90 -8.89
C SER A 56 5.20 2.49 -9.35
N ARG A 57 4.35 1.55 -8.98
CA ARG A 57 4.39 0.17 -9.49
C ARG A 57 2.98 -0.28 -9.84
N SER A 58 2.85 -0.96 -10.98
CA SER A 58 1.60 -1.58 -11.40
C SER A 58 1.76 -3.08 -11.53
N PHE A 59 0.75 -3.83 -11.10
CA PHE A 59 0.72 -5.29 -11.16
C PHE A 59 -0.71 -5.81 -11.13
N ARG A 60 -0.89 -7.08 -11.53
CA ARG A 60 -2.16 -7.80 -11.40
C ARG A 60 -2.17 -8.53 -10.08
N LEU A 61 -3.20 -8.33 -9.27
CA LEU A 61 -3.37 -8.97 -7.97
C LEU A 61 -4.61 -9.85 -7.98
N ARG A 62 -4.44 -11.13 -7.69
CA ARG A 62 -5.56 -12.05 -7.44
C ARG A 62 -5.88 -12.03 -5.96
N VAL A 63 -7.17 -11.85 -5.64
CA VAL A 63 -7.67 -11.83 -4.27
C VAL A 63 -8.74 -12.91 -4.16
N ALA A 64 -8.49 -13.90 -3.32
CA ALA A 64 -9.48 -14.90 -2.98
C ALA A 64 -10.39 -14.39 -1.86
N GLU A 65 -11.59 -14.94 -1.77
CA GLU A 65 -12.46 -14.72 -0.62
C GLU A 65 -11.92 -15.49 0.59
N ALA A 66 -11.80 -14.83 1.73
CA ALA A 66 -11.50 -15.51 2.99
C ALA A 66 -12.83 -16.03 3.56
N GLN A 67 -13.12 -17.31 3.32
CA GLN A 67 -14.27 -17.96 3.92
C GLN A 67 -13.94 -18.29 5.38
N GLY A 68 -14.67 -17.70 6.33
CA GLY A 68 -14.56 -18.05 7.73
C GLY A 68 -15.22 -19.40 8.00
N LEU A 69 -14.53 -20.30 8.69
CA LEU A 69 -15.18 -21.42 9.38
C LEU A 69 -15.87 -20.83 10.60
N TYR A 70 -17.18 -20.63 10.53
CA TYR A 70 -18.01 -20.47 11.73
C TYR A 70 -18.50 -21.87 12.10
N GLY A 71 -18.03 -22.37 13.24
CA GLY A 71 -18.52 -23.58 13.91
C GLY A 71 -18.75 -23.25 15.36
#